data_AF-A0AAW1V0W1-F1
#
_entry.id   AF-A0AAW1V0W1-F1
#
_cell.length_a   1.000
_cell.length_b   1.000
_cell.length_c   1.000
_cell.angle_alpha   90.00
_cell.angle_beta   90.00
_cell.angle_gamma   90.00
#
_symmetry.space_group_name_H-M   'P 1'
#
loop_
_entity.id
_entity.type
_entity.pdbx_description
1 polymer ?
#
loop_
_entity_poly.entity_id
_entity_poly.type
_entity_poly.pdbx_seq_one_letter_code
_entity_poly.pdbx_strand_id
1 'polypeptide(L)'
;MESENLFKEEQTEDIKEEVNTEEFVDDKNPRTDNKNITPVQLEFISEKVVTDWKKLATKLGFKPDEIEFFEQENPNDVDKAKNMLGLWFEDDEDATIENFLYILEGLEMNHAAESIKSEFNVS
;
A
#
# COMPACT_ATOMS: atom_id res chain seq x y z
N MET A 1 -8.20 -5.08 62.02
CA MET A 1 -9.19 -4.71 60.99
C MET A 1 -8.97 -3.25 60.70
N GLU A 2 -8.01 -2.96 59.82
CA GLU A 2 -7.77 -1.61 59.31
C GLU A 2 -8.43 -1.58 57.94
N SER A 3 -9.57 -0.90 57.86
CA SER A 3 -10.28 -0.69 56.61
C SER A 3 -9.63 0.47 55.86
N GLU A 4 -9.10 0.11 54.71
CA GLU A 4 -8.34 0.95 53.80
C GLU A 4 -9.18 2.09 53.21
N ASN A 5 -8.41 3.09 52.81
CA ASN A 5 -8.78 4.41 52.35
C ASN A 5 -9.04 4.40 50.84
N LEU A 6 -9.61 5.53 50.37
CA LEU A 6 -9.43 6.09 49.03
C LEU A 6 -10.50 5.78 47.97
N PHE A 7 -11.62 6.52 48.06
CA PHE A 7 -12.40 6.91 46.88
C PHE A 7 -11.61 7.92 46.03
N LYS A 8 -11.34 7.54 44.78
CA LYS A 8 -11.25 8.43 43.61
C LYS A 8 -11.15 7.56 42.36
N GLU A 9 -12.27 7.40 41.66
CA GLU A 9 -12.27 6.87 40.30
C GLU A 9 -12.59 8.01 39.35
N GLU A 10 -11.69 8.15 38.39
CA GLU A 10 -11.57 9.22 37.42
C GLU A 10 -12.41 8.92 36.16
N GLN A 11 -13.06 9.99 35.68
CA GLN A 11 -13.06 10.48 34.30
C GLN A 11 -13.21 9.44 33.17
N THR A 12 -14.40 9.48 32.56
CA THR A 12 -14.79 8.79 31.33
C THR A 12 -13.98 9.27 30.12
N GLU A 13 -13.23 8.33 29.56
CA GLU A 13 -13.05 7.99 28.13
C GLU A 13 -13.51 9.04 27.08
N ASP A 14 -12.52 9.66 26.43
CA ASP A 14 -12.61 10.18 25.06
C ASP A 14 -11.17 10.25 24.50
N ILE A 15 -10.62 9.10 24.09
CA ILE A 15 -9.35 9.05 23.34
C ILE A 15 -9.72 8.95 21.87
N LYS A 16 -9.61 10.09 21.18
CA LYS A 16 -9.48 10.13 19.72
C LYS A 16 -8.07 9.65 19.39
N GLU A 17 -7.95 8.40 18.94
CA GLU A 17 -6.72 7.94 18.31
C GLU A 17 -6.63 8.57 16.92
N GLU A 18 -5.94 9.70 16.88
CA GLU A 18 -5.36 10.24 15.65
C GLU A 18 -4.32 9.23 15.16
N VAL A 19 -4.58 8.63 13.99
CA VAL A 19 -3.61 7.80 13.28
C VAL A 19 -2.46 8.71 12.85
N ASN A 20 -1.45 8.82 13.71
CA ASN A 20 -0.20 9.48 13.44
C ASN A 20 0.57 8.60 12.44
N THR A 21 0.37 8.85 11.15
CA THR A 21 1.24 8.30 10.10
C THR A 21 2.55 9.05 10.20
N GLU A 22 3.44 8.57 11.06
CA GLU A 22 4.79 9.10 11.22
C GLU A 22 5.55 8.86 9.90
N GLU A 23 5.60 9.91 9.06
CA GLU A 23 6.52 10.02 7.93
C GLU A 23 7.96 9.96 8.46
N PHE A 24 8.57 8.77 8.40
CA PHE A 24 10.01 8.62 8.51
C PHE A 24 10.67 9.18 7.25
N VAL A 25 11.01 10.47 7.28
CA VAL A 25 11.97 11.06 6.36
C VAL A 25 13.39 10.78 6.87
N ASP A 26 14.01 9.71 6.38
CA ASP A 26 15.45 9.48 6.56
C ASP A 26 16.24 9.69 5.25
N ASP A 27 17.47 10.08 5.48
CA ASP A 27 18.33 10.98 4.74
C ASP A 27 19.06 10.31 3.57
N LYS A 28 19.36 11.16 2.59
CA LYS A 28 20.20 11.00 1.39
C LYS A 28 21.13 9.77 1.35
N ASN A 29 20.77 8.80 0.50
CA ASN A 29 21.72 7.92 -0.18
C ASN A 29 21.19 7.50 -1.57
N PRO A 30 21.80 7.91 -2.70
CA PRO A 30 21.38 7.46 -4.02
C PRO A 30 22.01 6.08 -4.30
N ARG A 31 21.52 5.07 -3.60
CA ARG A 31 21.54 3.70 -4.10
C ARG A 31 20.12 3.43 -4.53
N THR A 32 19.92 3.22 -5.82
CA THR A 32 18.63 2.82 -6.41
C THR A 32 18.33 1.41 -5.93
N ASP A 33 17.87 1.31 -4.69
CA ASP A 33 17.22 0.10 -4.21
C ASP A 33 15.89 0.06 -4.96
N ASN A 34 15.84 -0.70 -6.06
CA ASN A 34 14.67 -0.85 -6.94
C ASN A 34 13.40 -1.39 -6.23
N LYS A 35 13.47 -1.61 -4.90
CA LYS A 35 12.37 -1.96 -4.01
C LYS A 35 11.71 -0.75 -3.34
N ASN A 36 12.38 0.40 -3.29
CA ASN A 36 11.90 1.53 -2.50
C ASN A 36 10.95 2.41 -3.32
N ILE A 37 9.73 1.91 -3.53
CA ILE A 37 8.62 2.72 -4.02
C ILE A 37 8.22 3.72 -2.92
N THR A 38 8.31 5.00 -3.21
CA THR A 38 7.84 6.03 -2.28
C THR A 38 6.31 6.00 -2.16
N PRO A 39 5.72 6.45 -1.06
CA PRO A 39 4.26 6.51 -0.92
C PRO A 39 3.55 7.28 -2.04
N VAL A 40 4.18 8.34 -2.55
CA VAL A 40 3.67 9.14 -3.68
C VAL A 40 3.69 8.34 -4.98
N GLN A 41 4.75 7.58 -5.22
CA GLN A 41 4.85 6.67 -6.37
C GLN A 41 3.84 5.53 -6.28
N LEU A 42 3.62 4.98 -5.08
CA LEU A 42 2.63 3.93 -4.86
C LEU A 42 1.21 4.44 -5.13
N GLU A 43 0.89 5.64 -4.67
CA GLU A 43 -0.38 6.33 -4.98
C GLU A 43 -0.56 6.46 -6.49
N PHE A 44 0.44 7.01 -7.18
CA PHE A 44 0.39 7.17 -8.63
C PHE A 44 0.17 5.85 -9.37
N ILE A 45 0.90 4.79 -9.00
CA ILE A 45 0.73 3.47 -9.61
C ILE A 45 -0.70 2.95 -9.38
N SER A 46 -1.20 3.10 -8.15
CA SER A 46 -2.53 2.63 -7.75
C SER A 46 -3.63 3.28 -8.58
N GLU A 47 -3.55 4.59 -8.83
CA GLU A 47 -4.45 5.30 -9.73
C GLU A 47 -4.42 4.76 -11.17
N LYS A 48 -3.27 4.30 -11.66
CA LYS A 48 -3.17 3.78 -13.04
C LYS A 48 -3.77 2.38 -13.20
N VAL A 49 -3.76 1.58 -12.14
CA VAL A 49 -4.24 0.18 -12.19
C VAL A 49 -5.62 -0.01 -11.59
N VAL A 50 -6.22 1.02 -11.00
CA VAL A 50 -7.50 0.98 -10.28
C VAL A 50 -8.63 0.31 -11.04
N THR A 51 -8.67 0.39 -12.37
CA THR A 51 -9.78 -0.21 -13.14
C THR A 51 -9.75 -1.75 -13.10
N ASP A 52 -8.54 -2.34 -13.09
CA ASP A 52 -8.33 -3.79 -13.21
C ASP A 52 -7.56 -4.36 -12.02
N TRP A 53 -7.60 -3.69 -10.86
CA TRP A 53 -6.77 -4.03 -9.70
C TRP A 53 -6.99 -5.48 -9.20
N LYS A 54 -8.20 -6.03 -9.32
CA LYS A 54 -8.48 -7.45 -8.95
C LYS A 54 -7.84 -8.45 -9.91
N LYS A 55 -7.83 -8.12 -11.21
CA LYS A 55 -7.17 -8.92 -12.25
C LYS A 55 -5.67 -8.93 -12.00
N LEU A 56 -5.12 -7.77 -11.65
CA LEU A 56 -3.73 -7.62 -11.25
C LEU A 56 -3.42 -8.41 -9.96
N ALA A 57 -4.24 -8.27 -8.91
CA ALA A 57 -4.04 -9.00 -7.65
C ALA A 57 -3.96 -10.52 -7.86
N THR A 58 -4.85 -11.08 -8.70
CA THR A 58 -4.81 -12.50 -9.07
C THR A 58 -3.49 -12.88 -9.78
N LYS A 59 -2.97 -11.98 -10.63
CA LYS A 59 -1.71 -12.20 -11.35
C LYS A 59 -0.48 -12.10 -10.45
N LEU A 60 -0.55 -11.27 -9.41
CA LEU A 60 0.48 -11.11 -8.37
C LEU A 60 0.45 -12.25 -7.33
N GLY A 61 -0.52 -13.16 -7.41
CA GLY A 61 -0.57 -14.37 -6.58
C GLY A 61 -1.45 -14.28 -5.34
N PHE A 62 -2.16 -13.17 -5.15
CA PHE A 62 -3.15 -13.04 -4.08
C PHE A 62 -4.33 -14.00 -4.30
N LYS A 63 -4.76 -14.63 -3.21
CA LYS A 63 -5.88 -15.56 -3.19
C LYS A 63 -7.22 -14.83 -3.15
N PRO A 64 -8.33 -15.49 -3.50
CA PRO A 64 -9.65 -14.86 -3.52
C PRO A 64 -10.08 -14.23 -2.18
N ASP A 65 -9.72 -14.85 -1.06
CA ASP A 65 -9.99 -14.35 0.30
C ASP A 65 -9.19 -13.09 0.63
N GLU A 66 -7.93 -13.01 0.20
CA GLU A 66 -7.10 -11.80 0.33
C GLU A 66 -7.64 -10.66 -0.53
N ILE A 67 -8.08 -10.96 -1.76
CA ILE A 67 -8.71 -9.96 -2.65
C ILE A 67 -10.02 -9.44 -2.05
N GLU A 68 -10.84 -10.32 -1.48
CA GLU A 68 -12.07 -9.94 -0.78
C GLU A 68 -11.77 -9.07 0.45
N PHE A 69 -10.73 -9.39 1.20
CA PHE A 69 -10.26 -8.56 2.31
C PHE A 69 -9.90 -7.14 1.85
N PHE A 70 -9.09 -6.99 0.79
CA PHE A 70 -8.77 -5.66 0.25
C PHE A 70 -10.02 -4.89 -0.15
N GLU A 71 -11.00 -5.57 -0.75
CA GLU A 71 -12.26 -4.97 -1.18
C GLU A 71 -13.14 -4.48 -0.03
N GLN A 72 -13.12 -5.17 1.11
CA GLN A 72 -13.93 -4.83 2.27
C GLN A 72 -13.29 -3.75 3.16
N GLU A 73 -11.96 -3.77 3.30
CA GLU A 73 -11.24 -2.87 4.20
C GLU A 73 -11.17 -1.43 3.69
N ASN A 74 -11.25 -1.23 2.37
CA ASN A 74 -11.03 0.08 1.77
C ASN A 74 -12.26 0.55 0.98
N PRO A 75 -12.79 1.75 1.24
CA PRO A 75 -14.03 2.23 0.59
C PRO A 75 -13.81 2.63 -0.88
N ASN A 76 -12.60 3.07 -1.25
CA ASN A 76 -12.25 3.56 -2.58
C ASN A 76 -11.40 2.52 -3.32
N ASP A 77 -11.64 2.35 -4.62
CA ASP A 77 -10.90 1.38 -5.43
C ASP A 77 -9.41 1.71 -5.54
N VAL A 78 -9.04 3.00 -5.49
CA VAL A 78 -7.62 3.40 -5.45
C VAL A 78 -6.95 2.91 -4.17
N ASP A 79 -7.61 3.05 -3.02
CA ASP A 79 -7.09 2.58 -1.74
C ASP A 79 -6.97 1.04 -1.69
N LYS A 80 -7.92 0.32 -2.33
CA LYS A 80 -7.84 -1.14 -2.50
C LYS A 80 -6.60 -1.55 -3.31
N ALA A 81 -6.39 -0.89 -4.45
CA ALA A 81 -5.23 -1.12 -5.30
C ALA A 81 -3.93 -0.78 -4.57
N LYS A 82 -3.92 0.32 -3.82
CA LYS A 82 -2.77 0.78 -3.04
C LYS A 82 -2.38 -0.19 -1.93
N ASN A 83 -3.35 -0.68 -1.17
CA ASN A 83 -3.11 -1.66 -0.11
C ASN A 83 -2.50 -2.95 -0.69
N MET A 84 -3.12 -3.50 -1.74
CA MET A 84 -2.63 -4.68 -2.43
C MET A 84 -1.21 -4.49 -3.01
N LEU A 85 -0.94 -3.36 -3.66
CA LEU A 85 0.38 -3.07 -4.23
C LEU A 85 1.44 -2.82 -3.16
N GLY A 86 1.06 -2.16 -2.06
CA GLY A 86 1.96 -1.93 -0.92
C GLY A 86 2.48 -3.25 -0.38
N LEU A 87 1.58 -4.20 -0.10
CA LEU A 87 1.95 -5.54 0.34
C LEU A 87 2.84 -6.26 -0.68
N TRP A 88 2.51 -6.19 -1.96
CA TRP A 88 3.32 -6.85 -2.98
C TRP A 88 4.74 -6.26 -3.10
N PHE A 89 4.88 -4.92 -3.08
CA PHE A 89 6.19 -4.26 -3.12
C PHE A 89 7.02 -4.49 -1.85
N GLU A 90 6.38 -4.70 -0.71
CA GLU A 90 7.05 -4.97 0.57
C GLU A 90 7.48 -6.44 0.72
N ASP A 91 6.61 -7.39 0.37
CA ASP A 91 6.79 -8.82 0.69
C ASP A 91 7.44 -9.64 -0.43
N ASP A 92 7.32 -9.24 -1.70
CA ASP A 92 7.82 -10.03 -2.83
C ASP A 92 9.28 -9.66 -3.17
N GLU A 93 10.15 -10.69 -3.26
CA GLU A 93 11.56 -10.48 -3.57
C GLU A 93 11.78 -9.93 -4.99
N ASP A 94 10.88 -10.27 -5.90
CA ASP A 94 10.91 -9.89 -7.31
C ASP A 94 10.07 -8.62 -7.59
N ALA A 95 9.54 -7.95 -6.56
CA ALA A 95 8.78 -6.71 -6.73
C ALA A 95 9.68 -5.51 -7.07
N THR A 96 10.07 -5.44 -8.34
CA THR A 96 10.71 -4.28 -8.96
C THR A 96 9.76 -3.61 -9.94
N ILE A 97 9.98 -2.32 -10.25
CA ILE A 97 9.21 -1.61 -11.29
C ILE A 97 9.30 -2.33 -12.65
N GLU A 98 10.47 -2.89 -12.99
CA GLU A 98 10.68 -3.58 -14.27
C GLU A 98 9.81 -4.85 -14.36
N ASN A 99 9.77 -5.65 -13.30
CA ASN A 99 8.92 -6.84 -13.23
C ASN A 99 7.44 -6.45 -13.21
N PHE A 100 7.10 -5.38 -12.49
CA PHE A 100 5.74 -4.86 -12.46
C PHE A 100 5.26 -4.42 -13.85
N LEU A 101 6.08 -3.66 -14.59
CA LEU A 101 5.77 -3.25 -15.96
C LEU A 101 5.56 -4.46 -16.88
N TYR A 102 6.42 -5.47 -16.79
CA TYR A 102 6.27 -6.72 -17.56
C TYR A 102 4.95 -7.43 -17.24
N ILE A 103 4.53 -7.43 -15.97
CA ILE A 103 3.24 -8.00 -15.54
C ILE A 103 2.08 -7.20 -16.14
N LEU A 104 2.13 -5.87 -16.11
CA LEU A 104 1.10 -5.01 -16.68
C LEU A 104 0.95 -5.21 -18.20
N GLU A 105 2.06 -5.26 -18.92
CA GLU A 105 2.07 -5.57 -20.37
C GLU A 105 1.45 -6.94 -20.66
N GLY A 106 1.82 -7.97 -19.86
CA GLY A 106 1.24 -9.31 -19.97
C GLY A 106 -0.26 -9.39 -19.63
N LEU A 107 -0.80 -8.40 -18.92
CA LEU A 107 -2.23 -8.25 -18.64
C LEU A 107 -2.95 -7.33 -19.63
N GLU A 108 -2.25 -6.84 -20.66
CA GLU A 108 -2.73 -5.87 -21.65
C GLU A 108 -3.07 -4.48 -21.04
N MET A 109 -2.53 -4.17 -19.86
CA MET A 109 -2.69 -2.87 -19.17
C MET A 109 -1.68 -1.83 -19.71
N ASN A 110 -1.54 -1.76 -21.04
CA ASN A 110 -0.48 -1.02 -21.73
C ASN A 110 -0.47 0.47 -21.38
N HIS A 111 -1.65 1.11 -21.27
CA HIS A 111 -1.75 2.52 -20.91
C HIS A 111 -1.20 2.81 -19.50
N ALA A 112 -1.48 1.91 -18.54
CA ALA A 112 -0.92 2.01 -17.19
C ALA A 112 0.60 1.79 -17.21
N ALA A 113 1.06 0.77 -17.93
CA ALA A 113 2.48 0.48 -18.09
C ALA A 113 3.25 1.66 -18.71
N GLU A 114 2.76 2.24 -19.80
CA GLU A 114 3.37 3.41 -20.45
C GLU A 114 3.42 4.63 -19.52
N SER A 115 2.33 4.88 -18.79
CA SER A 115 2.25 5.99 -17.82
C SER A 115 3.29 5.84 -16.71
N ILE A 116 3.42 4.64 -16.15
CA ILE A 116 4.40 4.33 -15.10
C ILE A 116 5.82 4.38 -15.66
N LYS A 117 6.07 3.81 -16.84
CA LYS A 117 7.38 3.86 -17.49
C LYS A 117 7.85 5.30 -17.68
N SER A 118 6.95 6.18 -18.13
CA SER A 118 7.24 7.61 -18.30
C SER A 118 7.51 8.32 -16.97
N GLU A 119 6.74 8.03 -15.92
CA GLU A 119 6.90 8.66 -14.60
C GLU A 119 8.24 8.27 -13.95
N PHE A 120 8.65 7.01 -14.10
CA PHE A 120 9.87 6.48 -13.47
C PHE A 120 11.12 6.64 -14.35
N ASN A 121 11.00 7.27 -15.53
CA ASN A 121 12.08 7.41 -16.53
C ASN A 121 12.77 6.09 -16.87
N VAL A 122 12.02 4.98 -16.83
CA VAL A 122 12.55 3.65 -17.18
C VAL A 122 12.55 3.55 -18.71
N SER A 123 13.70 3.27 -19.32
CA SER A 123 13.88 3.28 -20.79
C SER A 123 13.84 1.87 -21.37
#